data_AF-A0A812H8T0-F1
#
_entry.id   AF-A0A812H8T0-F1
#
_cell.length_a   1.000
_cell.length_b   1.000
_cell.length_c   1.000
_cell.angle_alpha   90.00
_cell.angle_beta   90.00
_cell.angle_gamma   90.00
#
_symmetry.space_group_name_H-M   'P 1'
#
loop_
_entity.id
_entity.type
_entity.pdbx_description
1 polymer ?
#
loop_
_entity_poly.entity_id
_entity_poly.type
_entity_poly.pdbx_seq_one_letter_code
_entity_poly.pdbx_strand_id
1 'polypeptide(L)'
;MDQQHQDLWSAVVALKESSRWVEELGGVIDAVEAHFRAEEALFDKYQIPNVITHRTEHKRFLATLRKKHSELSAKHEAKEDLSAELDDVVKSSTKWLKIHANAYDEPQYGTFFKDGEYIGK
;
A
#
# COMPACT_ATOMS: atom_id res chain seq x y z
N MET A 1 -7.41 -10.47 -3.43
CA MET A 1 -7.39 -9.01 -3.16
C MET A 1 -8.81 -8.51 -3.06
N ASP A 2 -9.18 -7.98 -1.90
CA ASP A 2 -10.43 -7.27 -1.69
C ASP A 2 -10.48 -5.94 -2.48
N GLN A 3 -11.57 -5.19 -2.31
CA GLN A 3 -11.80 -3.94 -3.02
C GLN A 3 -10.78 -2.86 -2.66
N GLN A 4 -10.37 -2.73 -1.40
CA GLN A 4 -9.42 -1.70 -0.98
C GLN A 4 -8.03 -1.94 -1.62
N HIS A 5 -7.60 -3.19 -1.68
CA HIS A 5 -6.38 -3.58 -2.39
C HIS A 5 -6.46 -3.35 -3.90
N GLN A 6 -7.62 -3.58 -4.52
CA GLN A 6 -7.85 -3.28 -5.94
C GLN A 6 -7.82 -1.78 -6.23
N ASP A 7 -8.37 -0.96 -5.33
CA ASP A 7 -8.36 0.49 -5.44
C ASP A 7 -6.94 1.04 -5.32
N LEU A 8 -6.16 0.56 -4.34
CA LEU A 8 -4.74 0.91 -4.19
C LEU A 8 -3.91 0.48 -5.41
N TRP A 9 -4.13 -0.73 -5.92
CA TRP A 9 -3.48 -1.19 -7.14
C TRP A 9 -3.78 -0.28 -8.33
N SER A 10 -5.06 0.07 -8.51
CA SER A 10 -5.51 0.92 -9.61
C SER A 10 -4.91 2.31 -9.52
N ALA A 11 -4.85 2.89 -8.32
CA ALA A 11 -4.23 4.18 -8.07
C ALA A 11 -2.72 4.16 -8.40
N VAL A 12 -2.00 3.11 -8.02
CA VAL A 12 -0.58 2.93 -8.37
C VAL A 12 -0.40 2.80 -9.89
N VAL A 13 -1.22 2.01 -10.58
CA VAL A 13 -1.11 1.83 -12.03
C VAL A 13 -1.43 3.12 -12.79
N ALA A 14 -2.40 3.89 -12.31
CA ALA A 14 -2.81 5.16 -12.92
C ALA A 14 -1.67 6.19 -12.97
N LEU A 15 -0.66 6.09 -12.10
CA LEU A 15 0.53 6.95 -12.12
C LEU A 15 1.24 6.92 -13.49
N LYS A 16 1.18 5.82 -14.23
CA LYS A 16 1.82 5.71 -15.56
C LYS A 16 1.28 6.69 -16.59
N GLU A 17 0.01 7.05 -16.47
CA GLU A 17 -0.67 7.91 -17.43
C GLU A 17 -0.67 9.39 -16.98
N SER A 18 -0.06 9.67 -15.81
CA SER A 18 -0.10 10.99 -15.20
C SER A 18 1.15 11.81 -15.48
N SER A 19 0.96 13.03 -15.97
CA SER A 19 2.04 14.03 -16.06
C SER A 19 2.41 14.64 -14.70
N ARG A 20 1.63 14.34 -13.64
CA ARG A 20 1.81 14.79 -12.26
C ARG A 20 2.01 13.62 -11.30
N TRP A 21 2.57 12.53 -11.81
CA TRP A 21 2.66 11.26 -11.09
C TRP A 21 3.48 11.38 -9.79
N VAL A 22 4.43 12.30 -9.70
CA VAL A 22 5.21 12.52 -8.48
C VAL A 22 4.33 13.09 -7.38
N GLU A 23 3.52 14.11 -7.67
CA GLU A 23 2.57 14.67 -6.71
C GLU A 23 1.46 13.66 -6.38
N GLU A 24 0.97 12.92 -7.38
CA GLU A 24 -0.06 11.91 -7.18
C GLU A 24 0.43 10.69 -6.40
N LEU A 25 1.72 10.35 -6.48
CA LEU A 25 2.34 9.34 -5.61
C LEU A 25 2.22 9.73 -4.14
N GLY A 26 2.28 11.02 -3.80
CA GLY A 26 1.99 11.51 -2.44
C GLY A 26 0.57 11.12 -1.99
N GLY A 27 -0.43 11.34 -2.85
CA GLY A 27 -1.81 10.93 -2.57
C GLY A 27 -1.99 9.41 -2.45
N VAL A 28 -1.26 8.63 -3.27
CA VAL A 28 -1.24 7.15 -3.15
C VAL A 28 -0.66 6.73 -1.80
N ILE A 29 0.41 7.38 -1.32
CA ILE A 29 1.01 7.10 -0.01
C ILE A 29 0.02 7.36 1.12
N ASP A 30 -0.73 8.46 1.05
CA ASP A 30 -1.75 8.79 2.05
C ASP A 30 -2.88 7.75 2.06
N ALA A 31 -3.31 7.29 0.88
CA ALA A 31 -4.32 6.23 0.75
C ALA A 31 -3.82 4.88 1.33
N VAL A 32 -2.57 4.50 1.04
CA VAL A 32 -1.93 3.30 1.61
C VAL A 32 -1.84 3.39 3.14
N GLU A 33 -1.44 4.54 3.68
CA GLU A 33 -1.39 4.73 5.13
C GLU A 33 -2.77 4.65 5.78
N ALA A 34 -3.79 5.24 5.14
CA ALA A 34 -5.16 5.19 5.63
C ALA A 34 -5.69 3.75 5.66
N HIS A 35 -5.41 2.97 4.60
CA HIS A 35 -5.72 1.54 4.52
C HIS A 35 -5.09 0.76 5.69
N PHE A 36 -3.77 0.88 5.86
CA PHE A 36 -3.06 0.18 6.95
C PHE A 36 -3.57 0.57 8.34
N ARG A 37 -3.88 1.84 8.57
CA ARG A 37 -4.45 2.30 9.85
C ARG A 37 -5.82 1.69 10.12
N ALA A 38 -6.65 1.52 9.08
CA ALA A 38 -7.96 0.91 9.22
C ALA A 38 -7.83 -0.57 9.60
N GLU A 39 -6.96 -1.32 8.92
CA GLU A 39 -6.72 -2.73 9.23
C GLU A 39 -6.12 -2.92 10.62
N GLU A 40 -5.13 -2.11 10.99
CA GLU A 40 -4.52 -2.18 12.31
C GLU A 40 -5.50 -1.83 13.43
N ALA A 41 -6.43 -0.91 13.19
CA ALA A 41 -7.50 -0.63 14.14
C ALA A 41 -8.45 -1.84 14.32
N LEU A 42 -8.69 -2.62 13.26
CA LEU A 42 -9.43 -3.88 13.35
C LEU A 42 -8.65 -4.93 14.15
N PHE A 43 -7.32 -5.01 13.93
CA PHE A 43 -6.47 -5.92 14.71
C PHE A 43 -6.56 -5.63 16.22
N ASP A 44 -6.53 -4.36 16.60
CA ASP A 44 -6.64 -3.94 18.00
C ASP A 44 -8.05 -4.17 18.55
N LYS A 45 -9.08 -3.78 17.79
CA LYS A 45 -10.48 -3.92 18.21
C LYS A 45 -10.88 -5.36 18.49
N TYR A 46 -10.45 -6.29 17.64
CA TYR A 46 -10.82 -7.70 17.72
C TYR A 46 -9.71 -8.59 18.29
N GLN A 47 -8.64 -7.99 18.82
CA GLN A 47 -7.50 -8.68 19.44
C GLN A 47 -6.93 -9.80 18.57
N ILE A 48 -6.78 -9.53 17.26
CA ILE A 48 -6.29 -10.52 16.29
C ILE A 48 -4.86 -10.94 16.68
N PRO A 49 -4.59 -12.26 16.85
CA PRO A 49 -3.28 -12.72 17.28
C PRO A 49 -2.24 -12.60 16.15
N ASN A 50 -0.97 -12.55 16.53
CA ASN A 50 0.18 -12.63 15.61
C ASN A 50 0.27 -11.53 14.53
N VAL A 51 -0.29 -10.34 14.78
CA VAL A 51 -0.30 -9.21 13.82
C VAL A 51 1.00 -8.41 13.75
N ILE A 52 1.99 -8.70 14.60
CA ILE A 52 3.25 -7.92 14.68
C ILE A 52 4.00 -7.93 13.35
N THR A 53 4.09 -9.09 12.69
CA THR A 53 4.75 -9.21 11.38
C THR A 53 4.00 -8.41 10.32
N HIS A 54 2.66 -8.45 10.34
CA HIS A 54 1.80 -7.70 9.42
C HIS A 54 2.07 -6.19 9.53
N ARG A 55 2.00 -5.64 10.74
CA ARG A 55 2.33 -4.22 11.03
C ARG A 55 3.74 -3.84 10.62
N THR A 56 4.68 -4.77 10.77
CA THR A 56 6.08 -4.53 10.39
C THR A 56 6.21 -4.38 8.88
N GLU A 57 5.48 -5.18 8.10
CA GLU A 57 5.46 -5.08 6.64
C GLU A 57 4.78 -3.77 6.18
N HIS A 58 3.65 -3.37 6.79
CA HIS A 58 3.04 -2.05 6.56
C HIS A 58 4.05 -0.91 6.76
N LYS A 59 4.70 -0.90 7.93
CA LYS A 59 5.66 0.14 8.30
C LYS A 59 6.84 0.20 7.34
N ARG A 60 7.38 -0.96 6.93
CA ARG A 60 8.50 -1.05 5.98
C ARG A 60 8.10 -0.50 4.62
N PHE A 61 6.97 -0.94 4.09
CA PHE A 61 6.49 -0.50 2.79
C PHE A 61 6.24 1.00 2.75
N LEU A 62 5.54 1.54 3.76
CA LEU A 62 5.26 2.97 3.87
C LEU A 62 6.54 3.81 3.98
N ALA A 63 7.52 3.35 4.75
CA ALA A 63 8.83 4.01 4.85
C ALA A 63 9.57 4.00 3.51
N THR A 64 9.53 2.89 2.77
CA THR A 64 10.12 2.79 1.43
C THR A 64 9.45 3.74 0.45
N LEU A 65 8.12 3.80 0.41
CA LEU A 65 7.40 4.71 -0.48
C LEU A 65 7.69 6.17 -0.17
N ARG A 66 7.65 6.57 1.12
CA ARG A 66 7.96 7.94 1.54
C ARG A 66 9.37 8.35 1.18
N LYS A 67 10.35 7.46 1.40
CA LYS A 67 11.73 7.70 1.00
C LYS A 67 11.85 7.91 -0.51
N LYS A 68 11.27 7.00 -1.31
CA LYS A 68 11.26 7.13 -2.78
C LYS A 68 10.58 8.43 -3.22
N HIS A 69 9.40 8.75 -2.69
CA HIS A 69 8.69 9.99 -3.03
C HIS A 69 9.52 11.25 -2.73
N SER A 70 10.22 11.30 -1.59
CA SER A 70 11.14 12.40 -1.27
C SER A 70 12.30 12.51 -2.26
N GLU A 71 12.91 11.39 -2.65
CA GLU A 71 14.00 11.36 -3.63
C GLU A 71 13.53 11.80 -5.02
N LEU A 72 12.35 11.33 -5.43
CA LEU A 72 11.76 11.63 -6.73
C LEU A 72 11.27 13.07 -6.83
N SER A 73 10.73 13.63 -5.74
CA SER A 73 10.33 15.04 -5.68
C SER A 73 11.54 15.96 -5.97
N ALA A 74 12.69 15.69 -5.33
CA ALA A 74 13.90 16.48 -5.54
C ALA A 74 14.40 16.39 -7.00
N LYS A 75 14.41 15.19 -7.58
CA LYS A 75 14.81 15.00 -8.99
C LYS A 75 13.81 15.62 -9.98
N HIS A 76 12.52 15.57 -9.66
CA HIS A 76 11.46 16.17 -10.47
C HIS A 76 11.60 17.70 -10.50
N GLU A 77 11.90 18.34 -9.37
CA GLU A 77 12.23 19.76 -9.30
C GLU A 77 13.47 20.12 -10.14
N ALA A 78 14.46 19.22 -10.18
CA ALA A 78 15.63 19.33 -11.04
C ALA A 78 15.35 19.04 -12.54
N LYS A 79 14.11 18.69 -12.89
CA LYS A 79 13.65 18.36 -14.25
C LYS A 79 14.39 17.17 -14.87
N GLU A 80 14.78 16.19 -14.06
CA GLU A 80 15.34 14.93 -14.53
C GLU A 80 14.28 14.08 -15.24
N ASP A 81 14.71 13.23 -16.19
CA ASP A 81 13.85 12.18 -16.75
C ASP A 81 13.72 11.05 -15.72
N LEU A 82 12.48 10.80 -15.28
CA LEU A 82 12.15 9.83 -14.24
C LEU A 82 11.30 8.66 -14.76
N SER A 83 11.28 8.44 -16.07
CA SER A 83 10.49 7.36 -16.69
C SER A 83 10.84 5.98 -16.13
N ALA A 84 12.13 5.69 -15.93
CA ALA A 84 12.60 4.44 -15.35
C ALA A 84 12.19 4.29 -13.87
N GLU A 85 12.25 5.37 -13.10
CA GLU A 85 11.83 5.38 -11.70
C GLU A 85 10.32 5.21 -11.54
N LEU A 86 9.51 5.83 -12.41
CA LEU A 86 8.06 5.61 -12.45
C LEU A 86 7.75 4.13 -12.69
N ASP A 87 8.41 3.50 -13.65
CA ASP A 87 8.26 2.07 -13.92
C ASP A 87 8.65 1.20 -12.72
N ASP A 88 9.74 1.54 -12.02
CA ASP A 88 10.16 0.84 -10.80
C ASP A 88 9.15 1.02 -9.66
N VAL A 89 8.64 2.24 -9.43
CA VAL A 89 7.62 2.52 -8.42
C VAL A 89 6.37 1.69 -8.67
N VAL A 90 5.85 1.71 -9.90
CA VAL A 90 4.64 0.96 -10.25
C VAL A 90 4.86 -0.54 -10.12
N LYS A 91 5.97 -1.07 -10.66
CA LYS A 91 6.28 -2.50 -10.61
C LYS A 91 6.52 -3.01 -9.19
N SER A 92 7.28 -2.28 -8.39
CA SER A 92 7.61 -2.69 -7.02
C SER A 92 6.39 -2.60 -6.10
N SER A 93 5.58 -1.55 -6.22
CA SER A 93 4.39 -1.34 -5.40
C SER A 93 3.28 -2.34 -5.73
N THR A 94 2.99 -2.55 -7.02
CA THR A 94 2.01 -3.57 -7.43
C THR A 94 2.45 -4.98 -7.02
N LYS A 95 3.73 -5.34 -7.22
CA LYS A 95 4.27 -6.62 -6.75
C LYS A 95 4.12 -6.78 -5.23
N TRP A 96 4.43 -5.74 -4.47
CA TRP A 96 4.30 -5.76 -3.02
C TRP A 96 2.84 -5.96 -2.58
N LEU A 97 1.90 -5.16 -3.11
CA LEU A 97 0.47 -5.26 -2.81
C LEU A 97 -0.07 -6.67 -3.03
N LYS A 98 0.28 -7.30 -4.16
CA LYS A 98 -0.15 -8.68 -4.45
C LYS A 98 0.43 -9.70 -3.48
N ILE A 99 1.72 -9.59 -3.15
CA ILE A 99 2.37 -10.53 -2.23
C ILE A 99 1.77 -10.36 -0.83
N HIS A 100 1.61 -9.12 -0.40
CA HIS A 100 1.09 -8.78 0.92
C HIS A 100 -0.34 -9.29 1.11
N ALA A 101 -1.22 -8.96 0.16
CA ALA A 101 -2.61 -9.39 0.18
C ALA A 101 -2.78 -10.92 0.26
N ASN A 102 -1.93 -11.66 -0.44
CA ASN A 102 -2.01 -13.12 -0.46
C ASN A 102 -1.37 -13.77 0.78
N ALA A 103 -0.31 -13.16 1.33
CA ALA A 103 0.47 -13.75 2.42
C ALA A 103 -0.05 -13.39 3.82
N TYR A 104 -0.68 -12.21 3.97
CA TYR A 104 -1.07 -11.67 5.27
C TYR A 104 -2.58 -11.41 5.35
N ASP A 105 -3.14 -10.69 4.37
CA ASP A 105 -4.55 -10.30 4.41
C ASP A 105 -5.50 -11.49 4.22
N GLU A 106 -5.38 -12.22 3.11
CA GLU A 106 -6.30 -13.30 2.76
C GLU A 106 -6.44 -14.37 3.87
N PRO A 107 -5.35 -14.84 4.52
CA PRO A 107 -5.48 -15.73 5.67
C PRO A 107 -6.21 -15.10 6.86
N GLN A 108 -6.00 -13.82 7.13
CA GLN A 108 -6.62 -13.13 8.27
C GLN A 108 -8.08 -12.78 8.02
N TYR A 109 -8.42 -12.28 6.83
CA TYR A 109 -9.80 -12.09 6.42
C TYR A 109 -10.52 -13.45 6.38
N GLY A 110 -10.01 -14.44 5.66
CA GLY A 110 -10.64 -15.77 5.60
C GLY A 110 -10.88 -16.44 6.97
N THR A 111 -10.07 -16.12 7.98
CA THR A 111 -10.18 -16.68 9.34
C THR A 111 -11.06 -15.85 10.27
N PHE A 112 -10.94 -14.52 10.23
CA PHE A 112 -11.52 -13.61 11.22
C PHE A 112 -12.55 -12.64 10.65
N PHE A 113 -12.58 -12.41 9.34
CA PHE A 113 -13.45 -11.42 8.70
C PHE A 113 -14.07 -11.89 7.38
N LYS A 114 -15.40 -11.95 7.28
CA LYS A 114 -16.10 -12.28 6.03
C LYS A 114 -17.00 -11.12 5.63
N ASP A 115 -16.92 -10.70 4.37
CA ASP A 115 -17.71 -9.60 3.81
C ASP A 115 -17.60 -8.28 4.61
N GLY A 116 -16.44 -8.05 5.25
CA GLY A 116 -16.18 -6.88 6.10
C GLY A 116 -16.69 -7.02 7.54
N GLU A 117 -17.32 -8.14 7.90
CA GLU A 117 -17.80 -8.42 9.24
C GLU A 117 -16.87 -9.37 9.99
N TYR A 118 -16.63 -9.11 11.27
CA TYR A 118 -15.84 -10.01 12.12
C TYR A 118 -16.62 -11.31 12.40
N ILE A 119 -16.01 -12.46 12.13
CA ILE A 119 -16.59 -13.79 12.28
C ILE A 119 -15.83 -14.68 13.28
N GLY A 120 -14.81 -14.14 13.96
CA GLY A 120 -14.08 -14.87 14.99
C GLY A 120 -14.98 -15.20 16.19
N LYS A 121 -14.96 -16.47 16.62
CA LYS A 121 -15.60 -16.94 17.86
C LYS A 121 -14.59 -16.98 19.00
#